data_AF-A0A1Y1VMG4-F1
#
_entry.id   AF-A0A1Y1VMG4-F1
#
_cell.length_a   1.000
_cell.length_b   1.000
_cell.length_c   1.000
_cell.angle_alpha   90.00
_cell.angle_beta   90.00
_cell.angle_gamma   90.00
#
_symmetry.space_group_name_H-M   'P 1'
#
loop_
_entity.id
_entity.type
_entity.pdbx_description
1 polymer ?
#
loop_
_entity_poly.entity_id
_entity_poly.type
_entity_poly.pdbx_seq_one_letter_code
_entity_poly.pdbx_strand_id
1 'polypeptide(L)'
;MNPIIVFIVVFILEGISFFGYSKVASIISLFYCKFFESELFNSIAKHKKEVLHLKKKLNDISCQDEFAKWVKVNRKLTAATAKYEEESSKGNSIQTQATMMINLGLKVFLVIIRMILYLICRKQPMFYASKEWLGQFTYFFTSNGVSIVYIVRNNNKNILP
;
A
#
# COMPACT_ATOMS: atom_id res chain seq x y z
N MET A 1 31.34 1.53 0.37
CA MET A 1 29.95 2.00 0.31
C MET A 1 29.64 2.58 1.69
N ASN A 2 29.22 3.85 1.78
CA ASN A 2 28.99 4.47 3.10
C ASN A 2 27.86 3.73 3.83
N PRO A 3 28.09 3.20 5.05
CA PRO A 3 27.10 2.40 5.78
C PRO A 3 25.81 3.19 6.06
N ILE A 4 25.92 4.52 6.16
CA ILE A 4 24.80 5.46 6.31
C ILE A 4 23.83 5.37 5.12
N ILE A 5 24.32 5.22 3.89
CA ILE A 5 23.48 5.15 2.69
C ILE A 5 22.65 3.86 2.73
N VAL A 6 23.26 2.75 3.12
CA VAL A 6 22.55 1.45 3.23
C VAL A 6 21.51 1.50 4.34
N PHE A 7 21.84 2.10 5.47
CA PHE A 7 20.88 2.32 6.55
C PHE A 7 19.68 3.14 6.10
N ILE A 8 19.90 4.27 5.40
CA ILE A 8 18.81 5.11 4.88
C ILE A 8 17.93 4.33 3.89
N VAL A 9 18.53 3.58 2.97
CA VAL A 9 17.76 2.78 1.99
C VAL A 9 16.92 1.71 2.68
N VAL A 10 17.50 0.96 3.64
CA VAL A 10 16.78 -0.05 4.41
C VAL A 10 15.68 0.59 5.26
N PHE A 11 15.95 1.74 5.87
CA PHE A 11 14.97 2.48 6.66
C PHE A 11 13.77 2.93 5.80
N ILE A 12 14.01 3.40 4.58
CA ILE A 12 12.95 3.75 3.63
C ILE A 12 12.14 2.52 3.23
N LEU A 13 12.80 1.40 2.90
CA LEU A 13 12.14 0.14 2.53
C LEU A 13 11.24 -0.40 3.66
N GLU A 14 11.74 -0.31 4.90
CA GLU A 14 11.00 -0.77 6.07
C GLU A 14 9.88 0.20 6.46
N GLY A 15 10.10 1.51 6.30
CA GLY A 15 9.05 2.52 6.45
C GLY A 15 7.88 2.28 5.49
N ILE A 16 8.16 1.98 4.23
CA ILE A 16 7.13 1.65 3.23
C ILE A 16 6.39 0.35 3.60
N SER A 17 7.11 -0.65 4.13
CA SER A 17 6.51 -1.89 4.63
C SER A 17 5.62 -1.64 5.86
N PHE A 18 6.04 -0.74 6.75
CA PHE A 18 5.35 -0.37 7.98
C PHE A 18 4.01 0.36 7.74
N PHE A 19 3.98 1.30 6.78
CA PHE A 19 2.73 1.99 6.41
C PHE A 19 1.68 1.07 5.77
N GLY A 20 2.10 -0.09 5.26
CA GLY A 20 1.24 -1.10 4.67
C GLY A 20 0.98 -0.84 3.19
N TYR A 21 1.40 -1.80 2.36
CA TYR A 21 1.30 -1.76 0.90
C TYR A 21 -0.10 -1.41 0.39
N SER A 22 -1.13 -1.86 1.10
CA SER A 22 -2.53 -1.63 0.72
C SER A 22 -2.90 -0.15 0.75
N LYS A 23 -2.44 0.63 1.74
CA LYS A 23 -2.82 2.05 1.86
C LYS A 23 -2.16 2.89 0.77
N VAL A 24 -0.87 2.64 0.52
CA VAL A 24 -0.11 3.31 -0.54
C VAL A 24 -0.69 2.98 -1.90
N ALA A 25 -1.03 1.71 -2.15
CA ALA A 25 -1.65 1.29 -3.40
C ALA A 25 -3.03 1.91 -3.61
N SER A 26 -3.86 2.02 -2.57
CA SER A 26 -5.18 2.67 -2.68
C SER A 26 -5.09 4.16 -2.98
N ILE A 27 -4.08 4.87 -2.45
CA ILE A 27 -3.86 6.29 -2.76
C ILE A 27 -3.39 6.44 -4.20
N ILE A 28 -2.42 5.65 -4.62
CA ILE A 28 -1.91 5.69 -6.00
C ILE A 28 -3.01 5.31 -6.99
N SER A 29 -3.83 4.30 -6.68
CA SER A 29 -4.95 3.89 -7.55
C SER A 29 -6.03 4.97 -7.65
N LEU A 30 -6.34 5.68 -6.56
CA LEU A 30 -7.23 6.84 -6.61
C LEU A 30 -6.71 7.94 -7.53
N PHE A 31 -5.41 8.25 -7.44
CA PHE A 31 -4.79 9.23 -8.34
C PHE A 31 -4.78 8.76 -9.79
N TYR A 32 -4.48 7.48 -10.02
CA TYR A 32 -4.47 6.88 -11.35
C TYR A 32 -5.86 6.91 -11.99
N CYS A 33 -6.88 6.41 -11.28
CA CYS A 33 -8.27 6.43 -11.72
C CYS A 33 -8.79 7.86 -11.95
N LYS A 34 -8.42 8.82 -11.10
CA LYS A 34 -8.85 10.22 -11.27
C LYS A 34 -8.23 10.87 -12.51
N PHE A 35 -7.00 10.51 -12.86
CA PHE A 35 -6.30 11.07 -14.01
C PHE A 35 -6.75 10.42 -15.33
N PHE A 36 -6.86 9.09 -15.35
CA PHE A 36 -7.17 8.33 -16.57
C PHE A 36 -8.67 8.12 -16.83
N GLU A 37 -9.50 7.96 -15.79
CA GLU A 37 -10.93 7.65 -15.92
C GLU A 37 -11.85 8.82 -15.55
N SER A 38 -11.34 10.05 -15.72
CA SER A 38 -12.05 11.26 -15.34
C SER A 38 -13.49 11.34 -15.87
N GLU A 39 -13.76 10.81 -17.07
CA GLU A 39 -15.09 10.77 -17.67
C GLU A 39 -16.08 9.86 -16.92
N LEU A 40 -15.64 8.66 -16.51
CA LEU A 40 -16.46 7.69 -15.76
C LEU A 40 -16.78 8.25 -14.37
N PHE A 41 -15.79 8.82 -13.68
CA PHE A 41 -16.04 9.46 -12.38
C PHE A 41 -16.97 10.68 -12.49
N ASN A 42 -16.89 11.42 -13.60
CA ASN A 42 -17.77 12.55 -13.85
C ASN A 42 -19.21 12.10 -14.18
N SER A 43 -19.39 10.99 -14.90
CA SER A 43 -20.71 10.39 -15.15
C SER A 43 -21.35 9.91 -13.84
N ILE A 44 -20.61 9.19 -12.99
CA ILE A 44 -21.08 8.76 -11.66
C ILE A 44 -21.49 9.98 -10.82
N ALA A 45 -20.67 11.04 -10.82
CA ALA A 45 -20.98 12.26 -10.07
C ALA A 45 -22.25 12.96 -10.60
N LYS A 46 -22.45 12.97 -11.92
CA LYS A 46 -23.65 13.51 -12.57
C LYS A 46 -24.89 12.70 -12.21
N HIS A 47 -24.85 11.38 -12.38
CA HIS A 47 -25.96 10.49 -12.02
C HIS A 47 -26.30 10.56 -10.53
N LYS A 48 -25.30 10.68 -9.64
CA LYS A 48 -25.52 10.92 -8.22
C LYS A 48 -26.28 12.21 -7.93
N LYS A 49 -25.93 13.31 -8.62
CA LYS A 49 -26.65 14.59 -8.50
C LYS A 49 -28.09 14.46 -8.99
N GLU A 50 -28.32 13.75 -10.09
CA GLU A 50 -29.66 13.50 -10.63
C GLU A 50 -30.53 12.70 -9.65
N VAL A 51 -29.98 11.64 -9.03
CA VAL A 51 -30.66 10.84 -8.00
C VAL A 51 -31.01 11.70 -6.78
N LEU A 52 -30.08 12.52 -6.29
CA LEU A 52 -30.33 13.42 -5.15
C LEU A 52 -31.42 14.45 -5.47
N HIS A 53 -31.42 15.00 -6.68
CA HIS A 53 -32.43 15.93 -7.13
C HIS A 53 -33.82 15.29 -7.26
N LEU A 54 -33.90 14.07 -7.79
CA LEU A 54 -35.16 13.31 -7.85
C LEU A 54 -35.67 12.91 -6.46
N LYS A 55 -34.77 12.55 -5.53
CA LYS A 55 -35.11 12.30 -4.12
C LYS A 55 -35.71 13.54 -3.47
N LYS A 56 -35.10 14.71 -3.70
CA LYS A 56 -35.62 15.98 -3.19
C LYS A 56 -37.02 16.26 -3.75
N LYS A 57 -37.21 16.15 -5.06
CA LYS A 57 -38.51 16.33 -5.71
C LYS A 57 -39.58 15.36 -5.21
N LEU A 58 -39.23 14.11 -4.92
CA LEU A 58 -40.17 13.14 -4.39
C LEU A 58 -40.63 13.51 -2.98
N ASN A 59 -39.72 14.06 -2.16
CA ASN A 59 -40.02 14.50 -0.80
C ASN A 59 -40.93 15.72 -0.75
N ASP A 60 -40.92 16.55 -1.79
CA ASP A 60 -41.79 17.73 -1.93
C ASP A 60 -43.24 17.35 -2.35
N ILE A 61 -43.48 16.10 -2.78
CA ILE A 61 -44.79 15.64 -3.29
C ILE A 61 -45.52 14.84 -2.20
N SER A 62 -46.75 15.26 -1.86
CA SER A 62 -47.65 14.48 -1.00
C SER A 62 -48.04 13.16 -1.68
N CYS A 63 -47.74 12.04 -1.04
CA CYS A 63 -48.03 10.70 -1.57
C CYS A 63 -49.55 10.43 -1.67
N GLN A 64 -50.36 11.06 -0.83
CA GLN A 64 -51.80 10.79 -0.72
C GLN A 64 -52.60 11.61 -1.74
N ASP A 65 -52.34 12.92 -1.80
CA ASP A 65 -53.10 13.83 -2.67
C ASP A 65 -52.58 13.82 -4.12
N GLU A 66 -51.28 13.60 -4.30
CA GLU A 66 -50.62 13.65 -5.60
C GLU A 66 -50.04 12.29 -6.03
N PHE A 67 -50.69 11.19 -5.66
CA PHE A 67 -50.19 9.82 -5.89
C PHE A 67 -49.75 9.57 -7.35
N ALA A 68 -50.51 10.06 -8.34
CA ALA A 68 -50.15 9.90 -9.75
C ALA A 68 -48.81 10.59 -10.11
N LYS A 69 -48.56 11.78 -9.57
CA LYS A 69 -47.28 12.50 -9.75
C LYS A 69 -46.17 11.80 -8.96
N TRP A 70 -46.46 11.38 -7.73
CA TRP A 70 -45.55 10.64 -6.86
C TRP A 70 -45.07 9.34 -7.53
N VAL A 71 -45.97 8.51 -8.06
CA VAL A 71 -45.63 7.26 -8.76
C VAL A 71 -44.73 7.53 -9.96
N LYS A 72 -45.02 8.58 -10.74
CA LYS A 72 -44.21 8.93 -11.92
C LYS A 72 -42.79 9.36 -11.54
N VAL A 73 -42.62 10.16 -10.48
CA VAL A 73 -41.31 10.57 -9.99
C VAL A 73 -40.57 9.40 -9.33
N ASN A 74 -41.27 8.56 -8.57
CA ASN A 74 -40.70 7.39 -7.92
C ASN A 74 -40.16 6.38 -8.95
N ARG A 75 -40.90 6.08 -10.03
CA ARG A 75 -40.41 5.22 -11.13
C ARG A 75 -39.16 5.78 -11.81
N LYS A 76 -39.07 7.11 -11.96
CA LYS A 76 -37.87 7.75 -12.49
C LYS A 76 -36.69 7.64 -11.52
N LEU A 77 -36.94 7.80 -10.22
CA LEU A 77 -35.94 7.66 -9.17
C LEU A 77 -35.38 6.24 -9.12
N THR A 78 -36.24 5.22 -9.16
CA THR A 78 -35.80 3.81 -9.14
C THR A 78 -34.97 3.48 -10.38
N ALA A 79 -35.39 3.94 -11.57
CA ALA A 79 -34.62 3.76 -12.81
C ALA A 79 -33.26 4.49 -12.76
N ALA A 80 -33.21 5.72 -12.25
CA ALA A 80 -31.97 6.48 -12.11
C ALA A 80 -31.02 5.87 -11.07
N THR A 81 -31.56 5.33 -9.97
CA THR A 81 -30.78 4.65 -8.93
C THR A 81 -30.16 3.37 -9.45
N ALA A 82 -30.90 2.56 -10.21
CA ALA A 82 -30.37 1.35 -10.83
C ALA A 82 -29.19 1.66 -11.79
N LYS A 83 -29.31 2.71 -12.62
CA LYS A 83 -28.21 3.15 -13.50
C LYS A 83 -26.97 3.59 -12.70
N TYR A 84 -27.17 4.36 -11.63
CA TYR A 84 -26.08 4.79 -10.75
C TYR A 84 -25.37 3.60 -10.08
N GLU A 85 -26.11 2.61 -9.60
CA GLU A 85 -25.54 1.40 -9.00
C GLU A 85 -24.73 0.59 -10.01
N GLU A 86 -25.21 0.46 -11.25
CA GLU A 86 -24.47 -0.22 -12.33
C GLU A 86 -23.16 0.50 -12.66
N GLU A 87 -23.19 1.82 -12.88
CA GLU A 87 -21.99 2.62 -13.15
C GLU A 87 -21.02 2.63 -11.95
N SER A 88 -21.55 2.78 -10.74
CA SER A 88 -20.74 2.77 -9.52
C SER A 88 -20.09 1.40 -9.28
N SER A 89 -20.78 0.30 -9.61
CA SER A 89 -20.22 -1.05 -9.51
C SER A 89 -19.04 -1.23 -10.48
N LYS A 90 -19.21 -0.77 -11.73
CA LYS A 90 -18.13 -0.75 -12.73
C LYS A 90 -16.93 0.08 -12.24
N GLY A 91 -17.16 1.32 -11.79
CA GLY A 91 -16.08 2.17 -11.24
C GLY A 91 -15.35 1.54 -10.05
N ASN A 92 -16.09 0.94 -9.10
CA ASN A 92 -15.49 0.26 -7.95
C ASN A 92 -14.67 -0.98 -8.37
N SER A 93 -15.16 -1.75 -9.36
CA SER A 93 -14.44 -2.91 -9.88
C SER A 93 -13.12 -2.52 -10.55
N ILE A 94 -13.10 -1.42 -11.30
CA ILE A 94 -11.89 -0.93 -11.96
C ILE A 94 -10.90 -0.40 -10.93
N GLN A 95 -11.38 0.38 -9.96
CA GLN A 95 -10.55 0.86 -8.86
C GLN A 95 -9.93 -0.30 -8.06
N THR A 96 -10.69 -1.36 -7.82
CA THR A 96 -10.22 -2.56 -7.11
C THR A 96 -9.13 -3.26 -7.91
N GLN A 97 -9.35 -3.47 -9.22
CA GLN A 97 -8.37 -4.08 -10.11
C GLN A 97 -7.07 -3.24 -10.18
N ALA A 98 -7.19 -1.92 -10.35
CA ALA A 98 -6.05 -1.01 -10.34
C ALA A 98 -5.27 -1.07 -9.03
N THR A 99 -5.97 -1.08 -7.89
CA THR A 99 -5.34 -1.20 -6.56
C THR A 99 -4.59 -2.52 -6.42
N MET A 100 -5.16 -3.63 -6.89
CA MET A 100 -4.50 -4.94 -6.86
C MET A 100 -3.21 -4.95 -7.71
N MET A 101 -3.28 -4.45 -8.95
CA MET A 101 -2.13 -4.39 -9.85
C MET A 101 -1.01 -3.51 -9.29
N ILE A 102 -1.35 -2.33 -8.78
CA ILE A 102 -0.39 -1.39 -8.19
C ILE A 102 0.24 -1.99 -6.91
N ASN A 103 -0.57 -2.62 -6.06
CA ASN A 103 -0.07 -3.28 -4.85
C ASN A 103 0.92 -4.39 -5.18
N LEU A 104 0.61 -5.22 -6.18
CA LEU A 104 1.49 -6.28 -6.64
C LEU A 104 2.78 -5.72 -7.23
N GLY A 105 2.69 -4.70 -8.09
CA GLY A 105 3.85 -4.02 -8.66
C GLY A 105 4.76 -3.41 -7.59
N LEU A 106 4.17 -2.73 -6.59
CA LEU A 106 4.91 -2.14 -5.48
C LEU A 106 5.64 -3.20 -4.64
N LYS A 107 4.98 -4.32 -4.34
CA LYS A 107 5.61 -5.45 -3.63
C LYS A 107 6.78 -6.03 -4.42
N VAL A 108 6.59 -6.31 -5.71
CA VAL A 108 7.64 -6.86 -6.57
C VAL A 108 8.82 -5.89 -6.64
N PHE A 109 8.57 -4.61 -6.83
CA PHE A 109 9.60 -3.57 -6.86
C PHE A 109 10.43 -3.52 -5.57
N LEU A 110 9.77 -3.54 -4.41
CA LEU A 110 10.45 -3.54 -3.11
C LEU A 110 11.27 -4.82 -2.88
N VAL A 111 10.76 -5.97 -3.30
CA VAL A 111 11.50 -7.25 -3.24
C VAL A 111 12.74 -7.20 -4.13
N ILE A 112 12.65 -6.65 -5.34
CA ILE A 112 13.78 -6.50 -6.25
C ILE A 112 14.86 -5.59 -5.63
N ILE A 113 14.46 -4.45 -5.06
CA ILE A 113 15.42 -3.55 -4.38
C ILE A 113 16.10 -4.27 -3.21
N ARG A 114 15.34 -5.00 -2.38
CA ARG A 114 15.91 -5.79 -1.27
C ARG A 114 16.89 -6.86 -1.78
N MET A 115 16.56 -7.54 -2.87
CA MET A 115 17.43 -8.55 -3.48
C MET A 115 18.74 -7.93 -3.98
N ILE A 116 18.68 -6.80 -4.69
CA ILE A 116 19.86 -6.08 -5.17
C ILE A 116 20.73 -5.63 -4.00
N LEU A 117 20.11 -5.08 -2.94
CA LEU A 117 20.82 -4.65 -1.75
C LEU A 117 21.54 -5.83 -1.06
N TYR A 118 20.89 -6.99 -0.97
CA TYR A 118 21.50 -8.22 -0.46
C TYR A 118 22.69 -8.67 -1.32
N LEU A 119 22.58 -8.64 -2.64
CA LEU A 119 23.66 -9.02 -3.55
C LEU A 119 24.89 -8.11 -3.41
N ILE A 120 24.69 -6.80 -3.24
CA ILE A 120 25.76 -5.83 -3.06
C ILE A 120 26.38 -5.98 -1.65
N CYS A 121 25.55 -6.14 -0.62
CA CYS A 121 26.00 -6.24 0.78
C CYS A 121 26.59 -7.62 1.13
N ARG A 122 26.46 -8.63 0.26
CA ARG A 122 26.98 -9.99 0.47
C ARG A 122 28.47 -10.04 0.86
N LYS A 123 29.28 -9.09 0.39
CA LYS A 123 30.74 -9.10 0.56
C LYS A 123 31.26 -8.34 1.78
N GLN A 124 30.41 -7.69 2.58
CA GLN A 124 30.87 -6.85 3.69
C GLN A 124 30.06 -7.12 4.97
N PRO A 125 30.71 -7.54 6.08
CA PRO A 125 30.06 -7.54 7.39
C PRO A 125 29.83 -6.08 7.82
N MET A 126 28.60 -5.58 7.63
CA MET A 126 28.25 -4.20 7.95
C MET A 126 28.12 -3.94 9.46
N PHE A 127 27.83 -4.98 10.25
CA PHE A 127 27.76 -4.89 11.70
C PHE A 127 28.96 -5.62 12.31
N TYR A 128 29.97 -4.85 12.69
CA TYR A 128 30.91 -5.29 13.72
C TYR A 128 30.20 -5.10 15.05
N ALA A 129 29.47 -6.12 15.49
CA ALA A 129 29.02 -6.16 16.87
C ALA A 129 30.25 -6.28 17.75
N SER A 130 30.57 -5.23 18.52
CA SER A 130 31.59 -5.36 19.55
C SER A 130 31.14 -6.44 20.53
N LYS A 131 32.11 -7.22 21.03
CA LYS A 131 31.86 -8.33 21.97
C LYS A 131 31.06 -7.87 23.20
N GLU A 132 31.12 -6.58 23.52
CA GLU A 132 30.41 -5.93 24.63
C GLU A 132 28.92 -5.70 24.36
N TRP A 133 28.50 -5.47 23.11
CA TRP A 133 27.09 -5.22 22.78
C TRP A 133 26.24 -6.50 22.79
N LEU A 134 26.83 -7.65 22.40
CA LEU A 134 26.13 -8.92 22.33
C LEU A 134 26.09 -9.71 23.65
N GLY A 135 26.90 -9.34 24.65
CA GLY A 135 26.81 -9.81 26.03
C GLY A 135 26.44 -11.30 26.19
N GLN A 136 25.37 -11.57 26.96
CA GLN A 136 24.89 -12.93 27.23
C GLN A 136 24.25 -13.63 26.02
N PHE A 137 23.81 -12.89 24.99
CA PHE A 137 23.28 -13.47 23.76
C PHE A 137 24.35 -14.19 22.95
N THR A 138 25.63 -13.86 23.13
CA THR A 138 26.74 -14.61 22.51
C THR A 138 26.69 -16.08 22.88
N TYR A 139 26.40 -16.43 24.15
CA TYR A 139 26.29 -17.83 24.58
C TYR A 139 25.15 -18.58 23.88
N PHE A 140 24.01 -17.91 23.66
CA PHE A 140 22.86 -18.50 22.97
C PHE A 140 23.16 -18.78 21.49
N PHE A 141 23.85 -17.86 20.81
CA PHE A 141 24.26 -18.05 19.41
C PHE A 141 25.40 -19.06 19.27
N THR A 142 26.33 -19.12 20.23
CA THR A 142 27.41 -20.12 20.27
C THR A 142 26.90 -21.53 20.57
N SER A 143 25.86 -21.67 21.41
CA SER A 143 25.25 -22.97 21.76
C SER A 143 24.58 -23.67 20.58
N ASN A 144 24.15 -22.93 19.54
CA ASN A 144 23.42 -23.47 18.39
C ASN A 144 24.29 -23.70 17.13
N GLY A 145 25.62 -23.77 17.29
CA GLY A 145 26.51 -24.31 16.25
C GLY A 145 26.76 -23.42 15.03
N VAL A 146 26.40 -22.13 15.06
CA VAL A 146 26.77 -21.18 14.00
C VAL A 146 28.06 -20.48 14.38
N SER A 147 29.17 -21.14 14.04
CA SER A 147 30.53 -20.65 14.21
C SER A 147 30.69 -19.24 13.63
N ILE A 148 30.95 -18.29 14.52
CA ILE A 148 31.43 -16.95 14.20
C ILE A 148 32.90 -17.10 13.76
N VAL A 149 33.15 -17.52 12.52
CA VAL A 149 34.48 -17.86 11.95
C VAL A 149 35.34 -16.61 11.64
N TYR A 150 35.03 -15.44 12.18
CA TYR A 150 35.75 -14.21 11.83
C TYR A 150 36.30 -13.43 13.01
N ILE A 151 36.80 -14.09 14.07
CA ILE A 151 37.61 -13.37 15.06
C ILE A 151 38.77 -14.27 15.50
N VAL A 152 40.00 -13.73 15.45
CA VAL A 152 41.28 -14.30 15.94
C VAL A 152 42.10 -15.16 14.96
N ARG A 153 42.55 -14.59 13.83
CA ARG A 153 43.82 -15.00 13.17
C ARG A 153 44.72 -13.80 12.85
N ASN A 154 44.79 -12.84 13.77
CA ASN A 154 45.82 -11.79 13.74
C ASN A 154 46.32 -11.49 15.14
N ASN A 155 46.83 -12.51 15.83
CA ASN A 155 47.73 -12.35 16.98
C ASN A 155 49.08 -12.89 16.55
N ASN A 156 49.79 -12.15 15.70
CA ASN A 156 51.19 -12.43 15.48
C ASN A 156 52.00 -11.15 15.63
N LYS A 157 53.00 -11.28 16.52
CA LYS A 157 54.26 -10.55 16.61
C LYS A 157 54.32 -9.42 17.65
N ASN A 158 55.11 -9.75 18.68
CA ASN A 158 55.89 -8.89 19.58
C ASN A 158 55.00 -8.23 20.65
N ILE A 159 55.21 -8.40 21.95
CA ILE A 159 56.43 -8.05 22.70
C ILE A 159 56.53 -8.90 23.99
N LEU A 160 57.66 -9.57 24.18
CA LEU A 160 58.38 -9.73 25.46
C LEU A 160 59.87 -9.48 25.10
N PRO A 161 60.72 -8.95 25.99
CA PRO A 161 60.64 -8.94 27.46
C PRO A 161 60.01 -7.68 28.07
#